data_AF-A0A520ZZX9-F1
#
_entry.id   AF-A0A520ZZX9-F1
#
_cell.length_a   1.000
_cell.length_b   1.000
_cell.length_c   1.000
_cell.angle_alpha   90.00
_cell.angle_beta   90.00
_cell.angle_gamma   90.00
#
_symmetry.space_group_name_H-M   'P 1'
#
loop_
_entity.id
_entity.type
_entity.pdbx_description
1 polymer ?
#
loop_
_entity_poly.entity_id
_entity_poly.type
_entity_poly.pdbx_seq_one_letter_code
_entity_poly.pdbx_strand_id
1 'polypeptide(L)'
;MKRALIFGLIGCAGCIVLALNASGAGGPKPEPPPKATTIAELAERYDSSRCADCHEEIYDEWEESLHARSVLGSPRTAPTIITTIEKGLKLFPYSGVKSDDDITVEHLMLCAKCHLPQLDEATDDVAREIVATIRGWQQAYRDGEDDKAEELEETIESLNIGCMVCHNKIALIHKYADGYPQPDTVYGGQEGDHDDDEYSLMAEAPAIGESIFCGQCHGQGPNFELEHPSQCATAYGSYLFAYVAHGGSESCQECHMYKSELGHNMQSYRDDSMIEMALDVKVESQSLFWRKNKEEGVVPIGVIDVSMYNKSGHAIPDG
;
A
#
# COMPACT_ATOMS: atom_id res chain seq x y z
N MET A 1 61.91 -25.80 45.54
CA MET A 1 61.52 -25.63 44.13
C MET A 1 60.01 -25.37 44.07
N LYS A 2 59.62 -24.12 44.26
CA LYS A 2 58.24 -23.62 44.14
C LYS A 2 58.37 -22.26 43.47
N ARG A 3 58.17 -22.20 42.15
CA ARG A 3 58.00 -21.00 41.30
C ARG A 3 58.12 -21.44 39.84
N ALA A 4 57.02 -21.93 39.25
CA ALA A 4 56.83 -22.06 37.80
C ALA A 4 55.40 -22.55 37.54
N LEU A 5 54.39 -21.72 37.84
CA LEU A 5 52.99 -21.97 37.47
C LEU A 5 52.15 -20.70 37.66
N ILE A 6 52.61 -19.58 37.10
CA ILE A 6 51.80 -18.36 36.93
C ILE A 6 52.27 -17.72 35.63
N PHE A 7 51.88 -18.27 34.48
CA PHE A 7 51.92 -17.58 33.17
C PHE A 7 51.03 -18.33 32.16
N GLY A 8 49.78 -18.56 32.54
CA GLY A 8 48.78 -19.13 31.65
C GLY A 8 47.42 -18.54 32.01
N LEU A 9 47.13 -17.32 31.53
CA LEU A 9 45.79 -16.71 31.43
C LEU A 9 45.82 -15.20 31.09
N ILE A 10 46.81 -14.73 30.32
CA ILE A 10 46.82 -13.35 29.81
C ILE A 10 47.22 -13.41 28.34
N GLY A 11 46.27 -13.74 27.47
CA GLY A 11 46.55 -13.89 26.04
C GLY A 11 45.39 -14.35 25.16
N CYS A 12 44.18 -14.51 25.71
CA CYS A 12 42.97 -14.86 24.95
C CYS A 12 41.72 -14.10 25.43
N ALA A 13 41.88 -12.99 26.15
CA ALA A 13 40.76 -12.17 26.64
C ALA A 13 40.51 -10.90 25.79
N GLY A 14 41.21 -10.73 24.67
CA GLY A 14 41.19 -9.51 23.86
C GLY A 14 40.41 -9.56 22.55
N CYS A 15 39.81 -10.70 22.17
CA CYS A 15 39.21 -10.87 20.83
C CYS A 15 37.77 -11.40 20.83
N ILE A 16 37.03 -11.33 21.94
CA ILE A 16 35.64 -11.85 22.01
C ILE A 16 34.71 -10.82 22.69
N VAL A 17 34.63 -9.59 22.19
CA VAL A 17 33.44 -8.69 22.34
C VAL A 17 33.38 -7.68 21.17
N LEU A 18 33.62 -8.13 19.94
CA LEU A 18 33.39 -7.29 18.73
C LEU A 18 32.59 -8.05 17.65
N ALA A 19 31.91 -9.12 18.04
CA ALA A 19 30.87 -9.74 17.22
C ALA A 19 29.55 -9.48 17.93
N LEU A 20 28.84 -8.44 17.49
CA LEU A 20 27.37 -8.21 17.60
C LEU A 20 27.04 -6.74 17.26
N ASN A 21 27.58 -6.21 16.16
CA ASN A 21 26.89 -5.14 15.42
C ASN A 21 26.36 -5.78 14.14
N ALA A 22 25.43 -6.73 14.31
CA ALA A 22 24.43 -6.94 13.28
C ALA A 22 23.44 -5.78 13.49
N SER A 23 23.80 -4.62 12.97
CA SER A 23 22.99 -3.40 13.08
C SER A 23 21.80 -3.54 12.14
N GLY A 24 20.83 -4.37 12.52
CA GLY A 24 19.49 -4.23 11.98
C GLY A 24 18.99 -2.84 12.38
N ALA A 25 18.38 -2.11 11.45
CA ALA A 25 17.82 -0.80 11.76
C ALA A 25 16.62 -0.90 12.73
N GLY A 26 15.97 -2.07 12.75
CA GLY A 26 14.98 -2.46 13.75
C GLY A 26 15.57 -3.21 14.94
N GLY A 27 14.69 -3.57 15.87
CA GLY A 27 15.04 -4.22 17.13
C GLY A 27 14.48 -5.64 17.27
N PRO A 28 14.51 -6.20 18.49
CA PRO A 28 13.83 -7.47 18.79
C PRO A 28 12.33 -7.34 18.50
N LYS A 29 11.67 -8.47 18.24
CA LYS A 29 10.21 -8.50 18.03
C LYS A 29 9.51 -7.92 19.26
N PRO A 30 8.79 -6.78 19.15
CA PRO A 30 8.07 -6.22 20.27
C PRO A 30 6.89 -7.13 20.65
N GLU A 31 6.47 -7.04 21.91
CA GLU A 31 5.19 -7.62 22.31
C GLU A 31 4.07 -6.89 21.56
N PRO A 32 3.10 -7.63 20.97
CA PRO A 32 2.02 -7.00 20.21
C PRO A 32 1.18 -6.12 21.14
N PRO A 33 0.78 -4.92 20.71
CA PRO A 33 -0.11 -4.07 21.49
C PRO A 33 -1.48 -4.77 21.70
N PRO A 34 -2.24 -4.38 22.74
CA PRO A 34 -3.63 -4.82 22.88
C PRO A 34 -4.40 -4.53 21.60
N LYS A 35 -5.25 -5.46 21.13
CA LYS A 35 -6.00 -5.26 19.89
C LYS A 35 -7.01 -4.11 20.01
N ALA A 36 -7.16 -3.33 18.94
CA ALA A 36 -8.20 -2.30 18.86
C ALA A 36 -9.60 -2.95 18.85
N THR A 37 -10.54 -2.35 19.57
CA THR A 37 -11.91 -2.85 19.71
C THR A 37 -12.94 -2.02 18.96
N THR A 38 -12.55 -0.85 18.48
CA THR A 38 -13.38 0.03 17.63
C THR A 38 -12.58 0.62 16.47
N ILE A 39 -13.28 1.14 15.46
CA ILE A 39 -12.70 1.94 14.37
C ILE A 39 -11.92 3.14 14.93
N ALA A 40 -12.51 3.87 15.88
CA ALA A 40 -11.88 5.05 16.48
C ALA A 40 -10.55 4.71 17.18
N GLU A 41 -10.50 3.63 17.95
CA GLU A 41 -9.26 3.16 18.57
C GLU A 41 -8.20 2.74 17.54
N LEU A 42 -8.59 2.19 16.39
CA LEU A 42 -7.66 1.81 15.34
C LEU A 42 -7.14 3.03 14.58
N ALA A 43 -8.02 3.99 14.27
CA ALA A 43 -7.67 5.24 13.60
C ALA A 43 -6.68 6.07 14.45
N GLU A 44 -6.96 6.24 15.74
CA GLU A 44 -6.10 7.00 16.68
C GLU A 44 -4.66 6.47 16.71
N ARG A 45 -4.48 5.15 16.67
CA ARG A 45 -3.14 4.51 16.72
C ARG A 45 -2.26 4.83 15.52
N TYR A 46 -2.87 5.20 14.40
CA TYR A 46 -2.19 5.48 13.14
C TYR A 46 -2.44 6.91 12.66
N ASP A 47 -2.97 7.76 13.55
CA ASP A 47 -3.20 9.15 13.26
C ASP A 47 -1.88 9.84 12.92
N SER A 48 -1.90 10.51 11.76
CA SER A 48 -0.74 11.21 11.23
C SER A 48 -0.86 12.73 11.37
N SER A 49 -1.91 13.24 12.04
CA SER A 49 -2.11 14.68 12.20
C SER A 49 -0.93 15.36 12.92
N ARG A 50 -0.32 14.67 13.89
CA ARG A 50 0.92 15.12 14.56
C ARG A 50 2.09 15.36 13.61
N CYS A 51 2.13 14.66 12.48
CA CYS A 51 3.22 14.79 11.51
C CYS A 51 3.12 16.14 10.79
N ALA A 52 1.93 16.69 10.62
CA ALA A 52 1.69 17.96 9.93
C ALA A 52 2.39 19.14 10.60
N ASP A 53 2.55 19.11 11.93
CA ASP A 53 3.20 20.18 12.70
C ASP A 53 4.66 20.44 12.26
N CYS A 54 5.36 19.39 11.81
CA CYS A 54 6.76 19.45 11.38
C CYS A 54 6.95 19.14 9.88
N HIS A 55 6.00 18.46 9.25
CA HIS A 55 6.06 17.95 7.87
C HIS A 55 4.85 18.40 7.03
N GLU A 56 4.40 19.64 7.19
CA GLU A 56 3.22 20.24 6.52
C GLU A 56 3.15 19.93 5.02
N GLU A 57 4.20 20.22 4.24
CA GLU A 57 4.21 19.99 2.78
C GLU A 57 3.99 18.51 2.41
N ILE A 58 4.66 17.59 3.12
CA ILE A 58 4.51 16.14 2.88
C ILE A 58 3.12 15.65 3.30
N TYR A 59 2.60 16.21 4.39
CA TYR A 59 1.28 15.89 4.89
C TYR A 59 0.20 16.32 3.89
N ASP A 60 0.28 17.55 3.39
CA ASP A 60 -0.64 18.10 2.38
C ASP A 60 -0.60 17.28 1.08
N GLU A 61 0.59 16.92 0.60
CA GLU A 61 0.75 16.00 -0.54
C GLU A 61 0.06 14.66 -0.28
N TRP A 62 0.22 14.10 0.92
CA TRP A 62 -0.36 12.80 1.28
C TRP A 62 -1.87 12.85 1.38
N GLU A 63 -2.45 13.91 1.95
CA GLU A 63 -3.91 14.09 2.06
C GLU A 63 -4.60 14.04 0.69
N GLU A 64 -3.94 14.53 -0.36
CA GLU A 64 -4.46 14.45 -1.72
C GLU A 64 -4.39 13.04 -2.33
N SER A 65 -3.56 12.16 -1.77
CA SER A 65 -3.33 10.81 -2.29
C SER A 65 -4.57 9.91 -2.19
N LEU A 66 -4.55 8.79 -2.92
CA LEU A 66 -5.53 7.72 -2.71
C LEU A 66 -5.23 6.86 -1.46
N HIS A 67 -4.01 6.94 -0.92
CA HIS A 67 -3.62 6.19 0.26
C HIS A 67 -4.22 6.78 1.54
N ALA A 68 -4.34 8.12 1.61
CA ALA A 68 -5.05 8.84 2.67
C ALA A 68 -6.56 8.54 2.75
N ARG A 69 -7.10 7.83 1.76
CA ARG A 69 -8.49 7.36 1.69
C ARG A 69 -8.56 5.91 1.21
N SER A 70 -7.61 5.08 1.62
CA SER A 70 -7.35 3.75 1.06
C SER A 70 -8.55 2.80 1.11
N VAL A 71 -9.41 2.89 2.14
CA VAL A 71 -10.62 2.07 2.27
C VAL A 71 -11.76 2.57 1.37
N LEU A 72 -11.94 3.88 1.24
CA LEU A 72 -12.94 4.47 0.36
C LEU A 72 -12.52 4.33 -1.13
N GLY A 73 -11.25 4.65 -1.39
CA GLY A 73 -10.60 4.65 -2.69
C GLY A 73 -11.15 5.73 -3.61
N SER A 74 -11.42 5.36 -4.86
CA SER A 74 -12.12 6.21 -5.85
C SER A 74 -13.65 6.06 -5.75
N PRO A 75 -14.20 6.23 -4.54
CA PRO A 75 -15.50 5.73 -4.09
C PRO A 75 -15.94 4.34 -4.60
N ARG A 76 -14.98 3.45 -4.86
CA ARG A 76 -15.21 2.10 -5.41
C ARG A 76 -14.65 0.99 -4.54
N THR A 77 -13.65 1.27 -3.71
CA THR A 77 -13.01 0.24 -2.87
C THR A 77 -13.98 -0.24 -1.80
N ALA A 78 -14.57 0.67 -1.02
CA ALA A 78 -15.53 0.33 0.02
C ALA A 78 -16.74 -0.49 -0.52
N PRO A 79 -17.41 -0.10 -1.63
CA PRO A 79 -18.42 -0.94 -2.27
C PRO A 79 -17.94 -2.32 -2.72
N THR A 80 -16.68 -2.42 -3.14
CA THR A 80 -16.08 -3.68 -3.58
C THR A 80 -15.84 -4.62 -2.39
N ILE A 81 -15.48 -4.11 -1.21
CA ILE A 81 -15.40 -4.90 0.02
C ILE A 81 -16.75 -5.59 0.30
N ILE A 82 -17.85 -4.84 0.21
CA ILE A 82 -19.21 -5.40 0.38
C ILE A 82 -19.53 -6.42 -0.70
N THR A 83 -19.14 -6.16 -1.95
CA THR A 83 -19.33 -7.10 -3.05
C THR A 83 -18.56 -8.41 -2.83
N THR A 84 -17.33 -8.33 -2.33
CA THR A 84 -16.49 -9.48 -1.97
C THR A 84 -17.13 -10.32 -0.87
N ILE A 85 -17.77 -9.68 0.11
CA ILE A 85 -18.53 -10.39 1.17
C ILE A 85 -19.75 -11.09 0.57
N GLU A 86 -20.59 -10.37 -0.18
CA GLU A 86 -21.87 -10.87 -0.69
C GLU A 86 -21.74 -11.88 -1.83
N LYS A 87 -20.77 -11.68 -2.72
CA LYS A 87 -20.57 -12.48 -3.93
C LYS A 87 -19.36 -13.41 -3.84
N GLY A 88 -18.55 -13.29 -2.79
CA GLY A 88 -17.46 -14.19 -2.48
C GLY A 88 -17.74 -14.95 -1.19
N LEU A 89 -17.36 -14.35 -0.06
CA LEU A 89 -17.31 -15.02 1.24
C LEU A 89 -18.62 -15.73 1.61
N LYS A 90 -19.80 -15.10 1.47
CA LYS A 90 -21.08 -15.74 1.78
C LYS A 90 -21.42 -16.94 0.88
N LEU A 91 -20.90 -16.95 -0.35
CA LEU A 91 -21.12 -18.02 -1.34
C LEU A 91 -20.09 -19.14 -1.26
N PHE A 92 -18.94 -18.90 -0.65
CA PHE A 92 -17.91 -19.93 -0.51
C PHE A 92 -18.34 -20.99 0.52
N PRO A 93 -18.31 -22.30 0.17
CA PRO A 93 -18.79 -23.34 1.07
C PRO A 93 -18.03 -23.44 2.39
N TYR A 94 -16.75 -23.04 2.40
CA TYR A 94 -15.83 -23.24 3.52
C TYR A 94 -15.35 -21.94 4.17
N SER A 95 -15.90 -20.79 3.78
CA SER A 95 -15.57 -19.51 4.43
C SER A 95 -16.13 -19.40 5.84
N GLY A 96 -17.15 -20.18 6.21
CA GLY A 96 -17.88 -19.98 7.48
C GLY A 96 -18.80 -18.76 7.50
N VAL A 97 -18.60 -17.76 6.64
CA VAL A 97 -19.44 -16.55 6.57
C VAL A 97 -20.82 -16.87 6.02
N LYS A 98 -21.88 -16.57 6.78
CA LYS A 98 -23.29 -16.68 6.36
C LYS A 98 -24.05 -15.38 6.60
N SER A 99 -23.64 -14.62 7.60
CA SER A 99 -24.14 -13.32 8.00
C SER A 99 -22.97 -12.37 8.27
N ASP A 100 -23.26 -11.10 8.52
CA ASP A 100 -22.20 -10.12 8.82
C ASP A 100 -21.57 -10.38 10.21
N ASP A 101 -22.29 -11.06 11.12
CA ASP A 101 -21.78 -11.44 12.45
C ASP A 101 -20.65 -12.48 12.38
N ASP A 102 -20.57 -13.25 11.28
CA ASP A 102 -19.54 -14.27 11.06
C ASP A 102 -18.22 -13.68 10.52
N ILE A 103 -18.19 -12.38 10.21
CA ILE A 103 -17.02 -11.71 9.65
C ILE A 103 -15.96 -11.56 10.75
N THR A 104 -14.71 -11.81 10.36
CA THR A 104 -13.52 -11.70 11.20
C THR A 104 -12.49 -10.82 10.50
N VAL A 105 -11.45 -10.40 11.23
CA VAL A 105 -10.29 -9.72 10.64
C VAL A 105 -9.70 -10.53 9.49
N GLU A 106 -9.52 -11.84 9.70
CA GLU A 106 -8.97 -12.76 8.69
C GLU A 106 -9.76 -12.74 7.38
N HIS A 107 -11.09 -12.73 7.44
CA HIS A 107 -11.94 -12.62 6.26
C HIS A 107 -11.72 -11.32 5.47
N LEU A 108 -11.52 -10.21 6.17
CA LEU A 108 -11.31 -8.91 5.55
C LEU A 108 -9.88 -8.69 5.05
N MET A 109 -8.88 -9.41 5.57
CA MET A 109 -7.47 -9.27 5.15
C MET A 109 -7.26 -9.53 3.65
N LEU A 110 -8.16 -10.26 2.99
CA LEU A 110 -8.21 -10.37 1.53
C LEU A 110 -8.19 -9.01 0.81
N CYS A 111 -8.86 -8.02 1.39
CA CYS A 111 -8.94 -6.64 0.92
C CYS A 111 -8.02 -5.73 1.75
N ALA A 112 -8.03 -5.90 3.07
CA ALA A 112 -7.36 -5.03 4.02
C ALA A 112 -5.83 -5.16 3.98
N LYS A 113 -5.25 -6.26 3.49
CA LYS A 113 -3.79 -6.36 3.30
C LYS A 113 -3.20 -5.13 2.61
N CYS A 114 -3.89 -4.61 1.59
CA CYS A 114 -3.42 -3.47 0.80
C CYS A 114 -4.22 -2.18 1.03
N HIS A 115 -5.43 -2.27 1.60
CA HIS A 115 -6.30 -1.11 1.80
C HIS A 115 -6.42 -0.65 3.25
N LEU A 116 -6.01 -1.48 4.22
CA LEU A 116 -6.00 -1.17 5.65
C LEU A 116 -5.09 -2.18 6.38
N PRO A 117 -3.77 -2.23 6.08
CA PRO A 117 -2.87 -3.27 6.58
C PRO A 117 -2.85 -3.36 8.10
N GLN A 118 -3.17 -2.27 8.80
CA GLN A 118 -3.28 -2.22 10.26
C GLN A 118 -4.48 -2.94 10.86
N LEU A 119 -5.41 -3.46 10.06
CA LEU A 119 -6.55 -4.22 10.55
C LEU A 119 -6.14 -5.50 11.33
N ASP A 120 -4.95 -6.04 11.08
CA ASP A 120 -4.42 -7.22 11.78
C ASP A 120 -4.21 -7.00 13.30
N GLU A 121 -4.12 -5.74 13.72
CA GLU A 121 -4.03 -5.29 15.12
C GLU A 121 -5.41 -4.99 15.74
N ALA A 122 -6.50 -5.30 15.05
CA ALA A 122 -7.85 -5.15 15.57
C ALA A 122 -8.48 -6.49 15.99
N THR A 123 -9.57 -6.38 16.73
CA THR A 123 -10.49 -7.49 17.02
C THR A 123 -11.51 -7.65 15.89
N ASP A 124 -12.21 -8.79 15.87
CA ASP A 124 -13.26 -9.04 14.88
C ASP A 124 -14.45 -8.07 14.99
N ASP A 125 -14.62 -7.43 16.15
CA ASP A 125 -15.65 -6.39 16.33
C ASP A 125 -15.39 -5.19 15.40
N VAL A 126 -14.14 -4.79 15.21
CA VAL A 126 -13.76 -3.71 14.28
C VAL A 126 -14.03 -4.12 12.84
N ALA A 127 -13.75 -5.38 12.47
CA ALA A 127 -14.05 -5.88 11.13
C ALA A 127 -15.55 -5.79 10.82
N ARG A 128 -16.40 -6.16 11.79
CA ARG A 128 -17.86 -6.02 11.67
C ARG A 128 -18.32 -4.57 11.64
N GLU A 129 -17.72 -3.72 12.47
CA GLU A 129 -17.99 -2.28 12.50
C GLU A 129 -17.71 -1.64 11.14
N ILE A 130 -16.56 -1.91 10.52
CA ILE A 130 -16.21 -1.42 9.17
C ILE A 130 -17.27 -1.80 8.14
N VAL A 131 -17.70 -3.07 8.14
CA VAL A 131 -18.72 -3.56 7.20
C VAL A 131 -20.05 -2.87 7.44
N ALA A 132 -20.45 -2.69 8.69
CA ALA A 132 -21.67 -1.98 9.06
C ALA A 132 -21.63 -0.52 8.61
N THR A 133 -20.52 0.18 8.84
CA THR A 133 -20.30 1.59 8.44
C THR A 133 -20.39 1.75 6.92
N ILE A 134 -19.69 0.91 6.14
CA ILE A 134 -19.75 0.97 4.67
C ILE A 134 -21.17 0.74 4.15
N ARG A 135 -21.90 -0.24 4.72
CA ARG A 135 -23.31 -0.48 4.33
C ARG A 135 -24.21 0.70 4.69
N GLY A 136 -24.01 1.27 5.88
CA GLY A 136 -24.72 2.46 6.34
C GLY A 136 -24.52 3.62 5.37
N TRP A 137 -23.28 3.87 4.97
CA TRP A 137 -22.89 4.89 4.00
C TRP A 137 -23.58 4.66 2.64
N GLN A 138 -23.49 3.44 2.10
CA GLN A 138 -24.18 3.07 0.85
C GLN A 138 -25.70 3.20 0.92
N GLN A 139 -26.30 2.99 2.10
CA GLN A 139 -27.74 3.13 2.29
C GLN A 139 -28.14 4.61 2.38
N ALA A 140 -27.44 5.39 3.20
CA ALA A 140 -27.66 6.84 3.34
C ALA A 140 -27.56 7.54 1.98
N TYR A 141 -26.54 7.21 1.18
CA TYR A 141 -26.39 7.73 -0.19
C TYR A 141 -27.57 7.37 -1.11
N ARG A 142 -28.12 6.17 -0.99
CA ARG A 142 -29.28 5.73 -1.80
C ARG A 142 -30.59 6.40 -1.36
N ASP A 143 -30.71 6.70 -0.08
CA ASP A 143 -31.91 7.29 0.51
C ASP A 143 -31.88 8.84 0.44
N GLY A 144 -30.75 9.44 0.04
CA GLY A 144 -30.55 10.89 0.01
C GLY A 144 -30.41 11.49 1.41
N GLU A 145 -29.90 10.72 2.37
CA GLU A 145 -29.58 11.17 3.73
C GLU A 145 -28.16 11.78 3.76
N ASP A 146 -27.98 12.93 3.09
CA ASP A 146 -26.66 13.53 2.82
C ASP A 146 -25.78 13.71 4.08
N ASP A 147 -26.30 14.33 5.15
CA ASP A 147 -25.55 14.57 6.40
C ASP A 147 -25.01 13.26 7.02
N LYS A 148 -25.80 12.18 6.95
CA LYS A 148 -25.42 10.88 7.50
C LYS A 148 -24.46 10.14 6.57
N ALA A 149 -24.60 10.33 5.26
CA ALA A 149 -23.64 9.81 4.30
C ALA A 149 -22.27 10.44 4.55
N GLU A 150 -22.21 11.76 4.74
CA GLU A 150 -20.99 12.50 5.07
C GLU A 150 -20.34 12.00 6.37
N GLU A 151 -21.11 11.89 7.47
CA GLU A 151 -20.60 11.37 8.75
C GLU A 151 -19.99 9.95 8.63
N LEU A 152 -20.66 9.06 7.89
CA LEU A 152 -20.18 7.70 7.69
C LEU A 152 -19.00 7.64 6.72
N GLU A 153 -18.92 8.56 5.76
CA GLU A 153 -17.78 8.71 4.85
C GLU A 153 -16.54 9.14 5.62
N GLU A 154 -16.64 10.17 6.47
CA GLU A 154 -15.54 10.62 7.34
C GLU A 154 -15.03 9.48 8.25
N THR A 155 -15.95 8.66 8.78
CA THR A 155 -15.58 7.48 9.58
C THR A 155 -14.83 6.42 8.76
N ILE A 156 -15.13 6.29 7.47
CA ILE A 156 -14.40 5.37 6.57
C ILE A 156 -13.05 5.97 6.20
N GLU A 157 -12.97 7.28 5.96
CA GLU A 157 -11.73 7.99 5.59
C GLU A 157 -10.72 8.07 6.74
N SER A 158 -11.18 8.07 7.99
CA SER A 158 -10.28 7.97 9.16
C SER A 158 -9.50 6.64 9.18
N LEU A 159 -9.98 5.62 8.46
CA LEU A 159 -9.28 4.36 8.24
C LEU A 159 -8.46 4.44 6.94
N ASN A 160 -7.27 5.00 7.06
CA ASN A 160 -6.39 5.21 5.92
C ASN A 160 -5.03 4.53 6.10
N ILE A 161 -4.25 4.49 5.02
CA ILE A 161 -2.82 4.27 5.13
C ILE A 161 -2.24 5.64 5.49
N GLY A 162 -1.81 5.81 6.74
CA GLY A 162 -1.16 7.03 7.22
C GLY A 162 0.37 6.93 7.16
N CYS A 163 1.05 7.98 7.61
CA CYS A 163 2.52 8.04 7.65
C CYS A 163 3.10 6.85 8.42
N MET A 164 2.55 6.55 9.61
CA MET A 164 3.07 5.49 10.49
C MET A 164 2.78 4.06 10.00
N VAL A 165 1.88 3.89 9.05
CA VAL A 165 1.75 2.60 8.36
C VAL A 165 3.05 2.33 7.59
N CYS A 166 3.48 3.27 6.74
CA CYS A 166 4.67 3.14 5.90
C CYS A 166 5.98 3.30 6.70
N HIS A 167 6.03 4.28 7.60
CA HIS A 167 7.21 4.67 8.36
C HIS A 167 7.35 3.95 9.70
N ASN A 168 6.50 2.97 10.01
CA ASN A 168 6.73 2.09 11.15
C ASN A 168 6.23 0.68 10.89
N LYS A 169 4.92 0.48 10.76
CA LYS A 169 4.29 -0.85 10.73
C LYS A 169 4.90 -1.78 9.68
N ILE A 170 5.05 -1.27 8.45
CA ILE A 170 5.56 -2.05 7.30
C ILE A 170 6.92 -1.57 6.79
N ALA A 171 7.61 -0.73 7.55
CA ALA A 171 8.88 -0.12 7.15
C ALA A 171 10.00 -1.14 6.88
N LEU A 172 10.01 -2.23 7.66
CA LEU A 172 11.04 -3.27 7.60
C LEU A 172 10.50 -4.58 7.01
N ILE A 173 10.94 -4.89 5.80
CA ILE A 173 10.50 -6.06 5.03
C ILE A 173 11.26 -7.31 5.47
N HIS A 174 12.59 -7.24 5.55
CA HIS A 174 13.43 -8.40 5.88
C HIS A 174 13.64 -8.54 7.38
N LYS A 175 12.57 -8.79 8.14
CA LYS A 175 12.57 -8.78 9.62
C LYS A 175 13.65 -9.62 10.31
N TYR A 176 14.15 -10.67 9.65
CA TYR A 176 15.23 -11.51 10.19
C TYR A 176 16.65 -10.95 9.94
N ALA A 177 16.80 -10.03 8.99
CA ALA A 177 18.04 -9.30 8.74
C ALA A 177 18.00 -7.91 9.37
N ASP A 178 16.89 -7.19 9.20
CA ASP A 178 16.74 -5.78 9.57
C ASP A 178 16.15 -5.58 10.97
N GLY A 179 15.59 -6.64 11.59
CA GLY A 179 14.86 -6.54 12.85
C GLY A 179 13.39 -6.17 12.67
N TYR A 180 12.67 -6.02 13.79
CA TYR A 180 11.27 -5.62 13.81
C TYR A 180 11.16 -4.11 14.08
N PRO A 181 10.17 -3.42 13.48
CA PRO A 181 9.90 -2.02 13.81
C PRO A 181 9.70 -1.84 15.31
N GLN A 182 10.30 -0.80 15.89
CA GLN A 182 10.15 -0.44 17.30
C GLN A 182 9.06 0.64 17.47
N PRO A 183 8.29 0.61 18.57
CA PRO A 183 7.11 1.47 18.73
C PRO A 183 7.44 2.97 18.84
N ASP A 184 8.66 3.33 19.22
CA ASP A 184 9.14 4.70 19.45
C ASP A 184 9.98 5.25 18.29
N THR A 185 9.98 4.56 17.14
CA THR A 185 10.90 4.86 16.03
C THR A 185 10.17 5.13 14.72
N VAL A 186 10.49 6.25 14.06
CA VAL A 186 10.13 6.53 12.66
C VAL A 186 11.20 6.00 11.73
N TYR A 187 10.82 5.22 10.74
CA TYR A 187 11.73 4.61 9.78
C TYR A 187 11.74 5.35 8.44
N GLY A 188 12.92 5.74 7.96
CA GLY A 188 13.08 6.51 6.73
C GLY A 188 14.49 6.44 6.17
N GLY A 189 15.02 7.56 5.69
CA GLY A 189 16.39 7.65 5.17
C GLY A 189 17.43 8.19 6.15
N GLN A 190 17.05 8.43 7.42
CA GLN A 190 17.88 9.09 8.43
C GLN A 190 17.92 8.26 9.72
N GLU A 191 18.95 8.49 10.54
CA GLU A 191 19.15 7.87 11.85
C GLU A 191 19.37 8.92 12.94
N GLY A 192 18.89 8.68 14.15
CA GLY A 192 19.13 9.55 15.31
C GLY A 192 17.90 9.78 16.18
N ASP A 193 17.93 10.88 16.92
CA ASP A 193 16.80 11.35 17.74
C ASP A 193 15.76 12.02 16.82
N HIS A 194 14.48 11.85 17.15
CA HIS A 194 13.36 12.50 16.47
C HIS A 194 12.60 13.38 17.49
N ASP A 195 12.16 14.57 17.06
CA ASP A 195 11.67 15.62 17.96
C ASP A 195 10.22 15.39 18.46
N ASP A 196 9.59 14.26 18.12
CA ASP A 196 8.27 13.86 18.60
C ASP A 196 8.36 13.14 19.96
N ASP A 197 7.40 13.42 20.85
CA ASP A 197 7.37 12.87 22.20
C ASP A 197 7.11 11.34 22.23
N GLU A 198 6.36 10.81 21.26
CA GLU A 198 6.03 9.38 21.18
C GLU A 198 7.05 8.64 20.30
N TYR A 199 7.34 9.20 19.12
CA TYR A 199 8.34 8.69 18.20
C TYR A 199 9.65 9.46 18.38
N SER A 200 10.32 9.21 19.50
CA SER A 200 11.55 9.92 19.89
C SER A 200 12.81 9.51 19.09
N LEU A 201 12.71 8.50 18.22
CA LEU A 201 13.82 7.98 17.44
C LEU A 201 13.50 7.97 15.94
N MET A 202 14.54 8.07 15.12
CA MET A 202 14.50 7.76 13.70
C MET A 202 15.58 6.75 13.30
N ALA A 203 15.26 5.87 12.36
CA ALA A 203 16.16 4.84 11.87
C ALA A 203 16.00 4.61 10.36
N GLU A 204 17.02 4.02 9.74
CA GLU A 204 16.97 3.71 8.31
C GLU A 204 15.97 2.58 8.02
N ALA A 205 15.14 2.71 6.98
CA ALA A 205 14.44 1.59 6.37
C ALA A 205 15.13 1.24 5.05
N PRO A 206 15.96 0.18 5.00
CA PRO A 206 16.80 -0.11 3.84
C PRO A 206 16.03 -0.27 2.52
N ALA A 207 14.78 -0.69 2.59
CA ALA A 207 13.94 -0.94 1.42
C ALA A 207 13.00 0.22 1.07
N ILE A 208 12.85 1.27 1.89
CA ILE A 208 11.79 2.28 1.70
C ILE A 208 11.94 3.08 0.39
N GLY A 209 13.19 3.23 -0.10
CA GLY A 209 13.50 3.83 -1.40
C GLY A 209 13.47 2.86 -2.58
N GLU A 210 13.21 1.58 -2.34
CA GLU A 210 13.25 0.50 -3.35
C GLU A 210 11.84 0.04 -3.75
N SER A 211 11.65 -0.38 -5.01
CA SER A 211 10.33 -0.81 -5.53
C SER A 211 9.70 -1.96 -4.74
N ILE A 212 10.51 -2.78 -4.07
CA ILE A 212 10.04 -3.90 -3.24
C ILE A 212 9.18 -3.44 -2.06
N PHE A 213 9.39 -2.20 -1.57
CA PHE A 213 8.57 -1.62 -0.51
C PHE A 213 7.13 -1.39 -0.96
N CYS A 214 6.93 -0.75 -2.13
CA CYS A 214 5.62 -0.61 -2.75
C CYS A 214 5.01 -1.99 -3.05
N GLY A 215 5.86 -2.96 -3.44
CA GLY A 215 5.48 -4.35 -3.73
C GLY A 215 4.89 -5.13 -2.55
N GLN A 216 4.93 -4.62 -1.32
CA GLN A 216 4.21 -5.21 -0.18
C GLN A 216 2.69 -5.19 -0.40
N CYS A 217 2.18 -4.10 -1.00
CA CYS A 217 0.76 -3.91 -1.30
C CYS A 217 0.50 -4.02 -2.81
N HIS A 218 1.35 -3.43 -3.66
CA HIS A 218 1.29 -3.48 -5.11
C HIS A 218 1.95 -4.75 -5.68
N GLY A 219 1.70 -5.92 -5.09
CA GLY A 219 2.54 -7.12 -5.23
C GLY A 219 2.58 -7.83 -6.59
N GLN A 220 2.93 -9.11 -6.55
CA GLN A 220 3.05 -9.92 -7.77
C GLN A 220 1.73 -10.55 -8.19
N GLY A 221 0.83 -10.82 -7.23
CA GLY A 221 -0.43 -11.53 -7.41
C GLY A 221 -0.27 -12.95 -7.98
N PRO A 222 -1.17 -13.89 -7.65
CA PRO A 222 -2.14 -13.85 -6.56
C PRO A 222 -1.49 -13.97 -5.18
N ASN A 223 -2.17 -13.45 -4.15
CA ASN A 223 -1.72 -13.41 -2.75
C ASN A 223 -1.84 -14.78 -2.06
N PHE A 224 -0.95 -15.72 -2.39
CA PHE A 224 -0.98 -17.10 -1.90
C PHE A 224 -0.71 -17.28 -0.40
N GLU A 225 -0.29 -16.23 0.29
CA GLU A 225 -0.13 -16.22 1.75
C GLU A 225 -1.46 -16.11 2.50
N LEU A 226 -2.56 -15.77 1.82
CA LEU A 226 -3.90 -15.69 2.40
C LEU A 226 -4.66 -17.01 2.21
N GLU A 227 -5.53 -17.35 3.16
CA GLU A 227 -6.42 -18.54 3.10
C GLU A 227 -7.32 -18.55 1.86
N HIS A 228 -7.68 -17.35 1.38
CA HIS A 228 -8.29 -17.16 0.08
C HIS A 228 -7.41 -16.22 -0.75
N PRO A 229 -6.64 -16.71 -1.72
CA PRO A 229 -5.80 -15.84 -2.54
C PRO A 229 -6.64 -14.88 -3.39
N SER A 230 -6.37 -13.57 -3.28
CA SER A 230 -6.87 -12.57 -4.24
C SER A 230 -5.89 -12.38 -5.39
N GLN A 231 -6.43 -12.09 -6.58
CA GLN A 231 -5.64 -11.68 -7.76
C GLN A 231 -5.31 -10.17 -7.74
N CYS A 232 -5.72 -9.44 -6.71
CA CYS A 232 -5.50 -7.99 -6.62
C CYS A 232 -4.00 -7.67 -6.43
N ALA A 233 -3.63 -6.51 -6.95
CA ALA A 233 -2.30 -5.92 -6.92
C ALA A 233 -1.19 -6.76 -7.59
N THR A 234 -1.13 -6.68 -8.92
CA THR A 234 -0.14 -7.38 -9.78
C THR A 234 0.99 -6.48 -10.30
N ALA A 235 0.97 -5.19 -9.93
CA ALA A 235 1.85 -4.17 -10.50
C ALA A 235 3.35 -4.45 -10.30
N TYR A 236 3.78 -4.89 -9.12
CA TYR A 236 5.17 -5.22 -8.84
C TYR A 236 5.61 -6.48 -9.58
N GLY A 237 4.71 -7.44 -9.78
CA GLY A 237 4.97 -8.60 -10.65
C GLY A 237 5.25 -8.17 -12.08
N SER A 238 4.36 -7.35 -12.63
CA SER A 238 4.53 -6.80 -13.97
C SER A 238 5.81 -5.96 -14.10
N TYR A 239 6.12 -5.14 -13.09
CA TYR A 239 7.37 -4.40 -13.02
C TYR A 239 8.60 -5.29 -13.09
N LEU A 240 8.66 -6.36 -12.30
CA LEU A 240 9.77 -7.29 -12.31
C LEU A 240 9.90 -8.04 -13.65
N PHE A 241 8.78 -8.57 -14.16
CA PHE A 241 8.80 -9.49 -15.29
C PHE A 241 8.78 -8.79 -16.66
N ALA A 242 8.24 -7.57 -16.75
CA ALA A 242 8.13 -6.83 -18.00
C ALA A 242 9.14 -5.68 -18.11
N TYR A 243 9.46 -4.97 -17.03
CA TYR A 243 10.38 -3.82 -17.09
C TYR A 243 11.79 -4.19 -16.66
N VAL A 244 11.98 -4.67 -15.43
CA VAL A 244 13.31 -5.03 -14.91
C VAL A 244 13.96 -6.14 -15.73
N ALA A 245 13.20 -7.18 -16.09
CA ALA A 245 13.70 -8.28 -16.94
C ALA A 245 14.18 -7.82 -18.33
N HIS A 246 13.70 -6.67 -18.82
CA HIS A 246 14.12 -6.08 -20.10
C HIS A 246 15.15 -4.96 -19.95
N GLY A 247 15.75 -4.82 -18.76
CA GLY A 247 16.82 -3.85 -18.49
C GLY A 247 16.36 -2.50 -17.95
N GLY A 248 15.09 -2.37 -17.56
CA GLY A 248 14.60 -1.22 -16.81
C GLY A 248 15.29 -1.08 -15.46
N SER A 249 15.54 0.16 -15.03
CA SER A 249 16.34 0.45 -13.83
C SER A 249 15.71 1.48 -12.89
N GLU A 250 14.63 2.15 -13.29
CA GLU A 250 13.96 3.15 -12.46
C GLU A 250 13.06 2.47 -11.43
N SER A 251 13.06 2.96 -10.19
CA SER A 251 12.19 2.44 -9.13
C SER A 251 10.76 2.98 -9.24
N CYS A 252 9.83 2.36 -8.49
CA CYS A 252 8.47 2.86 -8.37
C CYS A 252 8.46 4.32 -7.88
N GLN A 253 9.24 4.61 -6.85
CA GLN A 253 9.41 5.93 -6.25
C GLN A 253 10.01 6.92 -7.25
N GLU A 254 10.98 6.49 -8.06
CA GLU A 254 11.61 7.37 -9.06
C GLU A 254 10.60 7.89 -10.08
N CYS A 255 9.69 7.04 -10.54
CA CYS A 255 8.64 7.43 -11.49
C CYS A 255 7.45 8.14 -10.82
N HIS A 256 6.93 7.60 -9.71
CA HIS A 256 5.67 8.06 -9.12
C HIS A 256 5.80 9.21 -8.12
N MET A 257 6.99 9.45 -7.56
CA MET A 257 7.23 10.52 -6.59
C MET A 257 8.15 11.61 -7.16
N TYR A 258 9.28 11.23 -7.78
CA TYR A 258 10.30 12.20 -8.19
C TYR A 258 10.09 12.75 -9.60
N LYS A 259 9.98 11.89 -10.63
CA LYS A 259 9.85 12.33 -12.03
C LYS A 259 8.48 12.89 -12.37
N SER A 260 7.45 12.47 -11.63
CA SER A 260 6.11 13.04 -11.69
C SER A 260 5.99 14.37 -10.94
N GLU A 261 6.96 14.68 -10.07
CA GLU A 261 6.93 15.83 -9.15
C GLU A 261 5.72 15.80 -8.17
N LEU A 262 5.14 14.62 -7.95
CA LEU A 262 3.96 14.44 -7.09
C LEU A 262 4.30 14.13 -5.63
N GLY A 263 5.55 13.82 -5.31
CA GLY A 263 5.97 13.50 -3.95
C GLY A 263 5.11 12.40 -3.31
N HIS A 264 4.50 12.69 -2.17
CA HIS A 264 3.66 11.78 -1.39
C HIS A 264 2.21 11.64 -1.90
N ASN A 265 1.80 12.42 -2.91
CA ASN A 265 0.47 12.32 -3.54
C ASN A 265 0.34 11.01 -4.35
N MET A 266 1.43 10.54 -4.98
CA MET A 266 1.56 9.23 -5.63
C MET A 266 0.36 8.79 -6.48
N GLN A 267 -0.04 9.64 -7.43
CA GLN A 267 -1.20 9.39 -8.28
C GLN A 267 -0.93 8.37 -9.40
N SER A 268 -2.01 8.04 -10.11
CA SER A 268 -2.00 7.15 -11.27
C SER A 268 -2.86 7.73 -12.41
N TYR A 269 -3.76 6.94 -13.01
CA TYR A 269 -4.53 7.28 -14.20
C TYR A 269 -5.49 8.47 -14.08
N ARG A 270 -5.64 9.05 -12.89
CA ARG A 270 -6.50 10.22 -12.64
C ARG A 270 -5.75 11.55 -12.69
N ASP A 271 -4.42 11.47 -12.78
CA ASP A 271 -3.55 12.62 -12.90
C ASP A 271 -3.08 12.75 -14.35
N ASP A 272 -3.19 13.96 -14.90
CA ASP A 272 -2.87 14.23 -16.31
C ASP A 272 -1.36 14.05 -16.56
N SER A 273 -0.51 14.45 -15.61
CA SER A 273 0.96 14.27 -15.72
C SER A 273 1.32 12.79 -15.80
N MET A 274 0.68 11.96 -14.97
CA MET A 274 0.86 10.51 -15.01
C MET A 274 0.38 9.89 -16.32
N ILE A 275 -0.75 10.34 -16.88
CA ILE A 275 -1.24 9.87 -18.19
C ILE A 275 -0.22 10.22 -19.29
N GLU A 276 0.25 11.47 -19.32
CA GLU A 276 1.23 11.95 -20.30
C GLU A 276 2.57 11.21 -20.19
N MET A 277 3.03 10.93 -18.97
CA MET A 277 4.22 10.12 -18.72
C MET A 277 4.05 8.68 -19.21
N ALA A 278 2.89 8.07 -18.95
CA ALA A 278 2.66 6.64 -19.17
C ALA A 278 2.39 6.26 -20.62
N LEU A 279 1.73 7.11 -21.41
CA LEU A 279 1.25 6.76 -22.75
C LEU A 279 1.81 7.68 -23.82
N ASP A 280 2.18 7.11 -24.97
CA ASP A 280 2.37 7.85 -26.22
C ASP A 280 1.28 7.38 -27.21
N VAL A 281 0.40 8.30 -27.60
CA VAL A 281 -0.76 8.02 -28.45
C VAL A 281 -0.60 8.77 -29.76
N LYS A 282 -0.51 8.02 -30.86
CA LYS A 282 -0.42 8.56 -32.21
C LYS A 282 -1.69 8.21 -32.98
N VAL A 283 -2.36 9.24 -33.49
CA VAL A 283 -3.55 9.10 -34.34
C VAL A 283 -3.22 9.57 -35.74
N GLU A 284 -3.29 8.66 -36.71
CA GLU A 284 -3.21 8.97 -38.12
C GLU A 284 -4.59 8.85 -38.76
N SER A 285 -4.92 9.75 -39.67
CA SER A 285 -6.19 9.69 -40.38
C SER A 285 -6.00 9.95 -41.85
N GLN A 286 -6.74 9.22 -42.68
CA GLN A 286 -6.78 9.41 -44.12
C GLN A 286 -8.20 9.26 -44.63
N SER A 287 -8.54 10.03 -45.66
CA SER A 287 -9.77 9.87 -46.40
C SER A 287 -9.49 9.19 -47.73
N LEU A 288 -10.35 8.26 -48.12
CA LEU A 288 -10.26 7.57 -49.40
C LEU A 288 -11.65 7.39 -50.00
N PHE A 289 -11.71 7.39 -51.32
CA PHE A 289 -12.93 7.11 -52.06
C PHE A 289 -12.91 5.65 -52.51
N TRP A 290 -13.79 4.84 -51.95
CA TRP A 290 -13.89 3.41 -52.23
C TRP A 290 -15.07 3.11 -53.14
N ARG A 291 -14.85 2.34 -54.20
CA ARG A 291 -15.96 1.87 -55.02
C ARG A 291 -16.56 0.60 -54.42
N LYS A 292 -17.73 0.71 -53.80
CA LYS A 292 -18.36 -0.41 -53.09
C LYS A 292 -18.94 -1.45 -54.05
N ASN A 293 -19.79 -1.02 -54.98
CA ASN A 293 -20.32 -1.86 -56.07
C ASN A 293 -20.94 -0.97 -57.18
N LYS A 294 -21.61 -1.59 -58.16
CA LYS A 294 -22.23 -0.89 -59.29
C LYS A 294 -23.43 -0.02 -58.89
N GLU A 295 -24.24 -0.47 -57.93
CA GLU A 295 -25.47 0.21 -57.50
C GLU A 295 -25.16 1.38 -56.55
N GLU A 296 -24.28 1.17 -55.58
CA GLU A 296 -23.93 2.14 -54.55
C GLU A 296 -22.80 3.10 -54.96
N GLY A 297 -22.09 2.81 -56.05
CA GLY A 297 -21.09 3.70 -56.62
C GLY A 297 -19.84 3.90 -55.76
N VAL A 298 -19.31 5.12 -55.77
CA VAL A 298 -18.11 5.52 -55.01
C VAL A 298 -18.55 6.14 -53.69
N VAL A 299 -18.08 5.59 -52.58
CA VAL A 299 -18.38 6.05 -51.23
C VAL A 299 -17.11 6.65 -50.58
N PRO A 300 -17.21 7.78 -49.87
CA PRO A 300 -16.11 8.27 -49.06
C PRO A 300 -15.95 7.41 -47.80
N ILE A 301 -14.72 7.07 -47.47
CA ILE A 301 -14.32 6.35 -46.25
C ILE A 301 -13.26 7.17 -45.54
N GLY A 302 -13.38 7.30 -44.22
CA GLY A 302 -12.30 7.72 -43.34
C GLY A 302 -11.67 6.50 -42.70
N VAL A 303 -10.34 6.37 -42.78
CA VAL A 303 -9.56 5.41 -42.02
C VAL A 303 -8.87 6.18 -40.90
N ILE A 304 -9.02 5.70 -39.68
CA ILE A 304 -8.39 6.25 -38.48
C ILE A 304 -7.55 5.14 -37.88
N ASP A 305 -6.24 5.32 -37.88
CA ASP A 305 -5.28 4.40 -37.31
C ASP A 305 -4.78 4.98 -35.98
N VAL A 306 -5.01 4.23 -34.90
CA VAL A 306 -4.59 4.61 -33.54
C VAL A 306 -3.48 3.68 -33.10
N SER A 307 -2.31 4.24 -32.79
CA SER A 307 -1.20 3.53 -32.17
C SER A 307 -1.00 4.06 -30.76
N MET A 308 -0.81 3.15 -29.80
CA MET A 308 -0.57 3.48 -28.40
C MET A 308 0.65 2.71 -27.93
N TYR A 309 1.60 3.42 -27.32
CA TYR A 309 2.81 2.86 -26.75
C TYR A 309 2.81 3.08 -25.24
N ASN A 310 3.01 1.98 -24.50
CA ASN A 310 3.13 2.01 -23.05
C ASN A 310 4.59 2.32 -22.68
N LYS A 311 4.80 3.47 -22.03
CA LYS A 311 6.09 3.91 -21.50
C LYS A 311 6.28 3.55 -20.02
N SER A 312 5.23 3.09 -19.34
CA SER A 312 5.32 2.74 -17.92
C SER A 312 6.20 1.50 -17.71
N GLY A 313 6.75 1.39 -16.51
CA GLY A 313 7.51 0.23 -16.08
C GLY A 313 6.66 -0.99 -15.71
N HIS A 314 5.38 -1.04 -16.09
CA HIS A 314 4.46 -2.14 -15.79
C HIS A 314 3.37 -2.23 -16.87
N ALA A 315 2.40 -3.12 -16.70
CA ALA A 315 1.28 -3.22 -17.63
C ALA A 315 0.31 -2.05 -17.41
N ILE A 316 -0.50 -1.74 -18.42
CA ILE A 316 -1.61 -0.78 -18.28
C ILE A 316 -2.87 -1.41 -18.90
N PRO A 317 -3.99 -1.48 -18.16
CA PRO A 317 -4.12 -1.22 -16.72
C PRO A 317 -3.46 -2.34 -15.89
N ASP A 318 -3.01 -2.02 -14.69
CA ASP A 318 -2.43 -2.98 -13.75
C ASP A 318 -2.68 -2.52 -12.31
N GLY A 319 -2.87 -3.49 -11.41
CA GLY A 319 -3.35 -3.25 -10.05
C GLY A 319 -4.77 -2.69 -9.99
#